data_AF-A0A975JAV6-F1
#
_entry.id   AF-A0A975JAV6-F1
#
_cell.length_a   1.000
_cell.length_b   1.000
_cell.length_c   1.000
_cell.angle_alpha   90.00
_cell.angle_beta   90.00
_cell.angle_gamma   90.00
#
_symmetry.space_group_name_H-M   'P 1'
#
loop_
_entity.id
_entity.type
_entity.pdbx_description
1 polymer ?
#
loop_
_entity_poly.entity_id
_entity_poly.type
_entity_poly.pdbx_seq_one_letter_code
_entity_poly.pdbx_strand_id
1 'polypeptide(L)'
;MDFRNKKFEYVEIAEDFESNRNKFTKLSLAEKLTWSGDYKKQAWRTIYSYCDIKNTEVSYGGYYFESDIEDFELNRQIILHAVYHLNAEYNIPFNAFKFKLTNKSIWVELIPSVMGISPSYRLNEIFREITIRLNKVIKNRFNVKEPLDTKVYNIRQLTRLTGSYLPKSKRYVIELDLYELESMSQIELFSKAKYKKKVTYPQNDDFNISNEAFNLFKECKSIVEQRYKNKKQNLFINPSDNKCIKTCINNMEEIGVGEGTRNYAIFYTSIHFRDSGFTQDECLNRILKFIKNFDRNNIDRLSQIKATVKSAYKSKYKFSCKKVNEMFEDYCACTKCPYNKNIKDDVFIIYRRQIAVLIENNSPKSLYIALFKFMYDYYHKNNIDIKDSLIKKLIKLGLLVVSENIVKPNYINGSFLQIPNDFVNIIDSLNSEIILLSSILYSSQKGIVLNPRMNTESYAKKIGKTTRTIQRYFKALKERGLINDAKINLILSTVEPLQNNEIDNKTEIKEPIMAIEEFERRIIARKNKTKEILANEEISTQQKENICKIIFIEDARKQIRDKHKSREIQIIAKERNKRLINYLLKRYGHGLEAP
;
A
#
# COMPACT_ATOMS: atom_id res chain seq x y z
N MET A 1 -9.81 23.21 -1.13
CA MET A 1 -8.70 24.06 -0.65
C MET A 1 -7.95 24.57 -1.84
N ASP A 2 -7.56 25.83 -1.80
CA ASP A 2 -6.74 26.45 -2.82
C ASP A 2 -5.26 26.26 -2.48
N PHE A 3 -4.51 25.62 -3.39
CA PHE A 3 -3.06 25.43 -3.26
C PHE A 3 -2.27 26.38 -4.16
N ARG A 4 -2.95 27.32 -4.86
CA ARG A 4 -2.30 28.37 -5.63
C ARG A 4 -1.29 29.10 -4.73
N ASN A 5 -0.10 29.36 -5.26
CA ASN A 5 1.04 30.01 -4.59
C ASN A 5 1.79 29.20 -3.52
N LYS A 6 1.39 27.96 -3.22
CA LYS A 6 2.19 27.11 -2.31
C LYS A 6 3.35 26.46 -3.05
N LYS A 7 4.57 26.63 -2.52
CA LYS A 7 5.77 25.95 -3.04
C LYS A 7 5.92 24.58 -2.39
N PHE A 8 5.86 23.51 -3.19
CA PHE A 8 6.15 22.16 -2.75
C PHE A 8 7.65 21.88 -2.84
N GLU A 9 8.40 22.47 -1.91
CA GLU A 9 9.88 22.45 -1.95
C GLU A 9 10.50 21.52 -0.92
N TYR A 10 9.74 20.96 0.02
CA TYR A 10 10.29 20.13 1.08
C TYR A 10 10.19 18.65 0.74
N VAL A 11 11.27 17.92 0.97
CA VAL A 11 11.30 16.45 0.92
C VAL A 11 11.83 15.92 2.24
N GLU A 12 11.36 14.74 2.60
CA GLU A 12 11.99 13.99 3.68
C GLU A 12 13.23 13.27 3.12
N ILE A 13 14.33 13.28 3.85
CA ILE A 13 15.57 12.58 3.52
C ILE A 13 15.89 11.50 4.56
N ALA A 14 16.60 10.47 4.12
CA ALA A 14 17.23 9.49 5.00
C ALA A 14 18.63 9.14 4.47
N GLU A 15 19.60 9.06 5.38
CA GLU A 15 21.00 8.73 5.07
C GLU A 15 21.40 7.42 5.72
N ASP A 16 22.32 6.70 5.06
CA ASP A 16 22.86 5.37 5.39
C ASP A 16 21.82 4.25 5.31
N PHE A 17 20.69 4.45 5.98
CA PHE A 17 19.57 3.54 6.01
C PHE A 17 18.27 4.30 5.74
N GLU A 18 17.37 3.66 4.99
CA GLU A 18 16.00 4.12 4.75
C GLU A 18 15.22 4.38 6.07
N SER A 19 15.71 3.83 7.18
CA SER A 19 15.18 3.97 8.52
C SER A 19 15.35 5.34 9.16
N ASN A 20 16.35 6.10 8.72
CA ASN A 20 16.77 7.37 9.31
C ASN A 20 15.85 8.52 8.85
N ARG A 21 14.57 8.36 9.16
CA ARG A 21 13.44 9.17 8.68
C ARG A 21 13.19 10.41 9.54
N ASN A 22 12.25 11.25 9.10
CA ASN A 22 11.80 12.49 9.74
C ASN A 22 12.81 13.66 9.70
N LYS A 23 13.82 13.58 8.83
CA LYS A 23 14.63 14.75 8.47
C LYS A 23 14.04 15.37 7.22
N PHE A 24 13.69 16.64 7.27
CA PHE A 24 13.18 17.35 6.10
C PHE A 24 14.19 18.40 5.64
N THR A 25 14.31 18.56 4.34
CA THR A 25 15.14 19.60 3.72
C THR A 25 14.49 20.06 2.43
N LYS A 26 15.00 21.16 1.86
CA LYS A 26 14.58 21.60 0.54
C LYS A 26 15.05 20.60 -0.52
N LEU A 27 14.23 20.33 -1.53
CA LEU A 27 14.53 19.43 -2.64
C LEU A 27 15.86 19.79 -3.31
N SER A 28 16.13 21.09 -3.52
CA SER A 28 17.39 21.59 -4.07
C SER A 28 18.62 21.28 -3.22
N LEU A 29 18.47 21.18 -1.89
CA LEU A 29 19.54 20.79 -0.97
C LEU A 29 19.70 19.27 -0.92
N ALA A 30 18.59 18.52 -0.93
CA ALA A 30 18.63 17.05 -1.01
C ALA A 30 19.37 16.57 -2.26
N GLU A 31 19.19 17.25 -3.39
CA GLU A 31 19.91 16.93 -4.62
C GLU A 31 21.40 17.27 -4.56
N LYS A 32 21.83 18.25 -3.75
CA LYS A 32 23.27 18.57 -3.61
C LYS A 32 24.01 17.57 -2.73
N LEU A 33 23.30 16.92 -1.79
CA LEU A 33 23.87 16.01 -0.79
C LEU A 33 24.75 14.92 -1.39
N THR A 34 24.30 14.28 -2.48
CA THR A 34 25.03 13.18 -3.12
C THR A 34 26.16 13.64 -4.04
N TRP A 35 26.22 14.93 -4.35
CA TRP A 35 27.19 15.51 -5.29
C TRP A 35 28.30 16.31 -4.61
N SER A 36 28.23 16.54 -3.29
CA SER A 36 29.35 17.10 -2.53
C SER A 36 30.42 16.04 -2.26
N GLY A 37 31.57 16.15 -2.94
CA GLY A 37 32.80 15.39 -2.66
C GLY A 37 32.66 13.86 -2.74
N ASP A 38 33.48 13.18 -1.91
CA ASP A 38 33.56 11.72 -1.76
C ASP A 38 32.37 11.11 -0.99
N TYR A 39 31.14 11.57 -1.29
CA TYR A 39 29.94 11.04 -0.67
C TYR A 39 29.75 9.54 -1.02
N LYS A 40 30.10 8.65 -0.07
CA LYS A 40 30.07 7.18 -0.19
C LYS A 40 28.91 6.54 0.60
N LYS A 41 27.86 7.31 0.89
CA LYS A 41 26.70 6.86 1.66
C LYS A 41 25.49 6.60 0.79
N GLN A 42 24.57 5.78 1.31
CA GLN A 42 23.23 5.69 0.75
C GLN A 42 22.44 6.93 1.15
N ALA A 43 21.72 7.52 0.20
CA ALA A 43 20.84 8.65 0.45
C ALA A 43 19.48 8.41 -0.23
N TRP A 44 18.43 8.69 0.52
CA TRP A 44 17.05 8.51 0.13
C TRP A 44 16.31 9.84 0.26
N ARG A 45 15.30 10.04 -0.58
CA ARG A 45 14.34 11.13 -0.43
C ARG A 45 12.92 10.63 -0.66
N THR A 46 11.92 11.34 -0.12
CA THR A 46 10.55 11.11 -0.56
C THR A 46 10.41 11.43 -2.04
N ILE A 47 9.63 10.61 -2.74
CA ILE A 47 9.31 10.86 -4.15
C ILE A 47 8.45 12.12 -4.24
N TYR A 48 7.50 12.24 -3.32
CA TYR A 48 6.70 13.43 -3.19
C TYR A 48 7.43 14.54 -2.43
N SER A 49 7.12 15.75 -2.84
CA SER A 49 7.43 17.00 -2.16
C SER A 49 6.20 17.50 -1.40
N TYR A 50 6.46 18.32 -0.38
CA TYR A 50 5.49 18.85 0.55
C TYR A 50 5.64 20.37 0.64
N CYS A 51 4.53 21.08 0.86
CA CYS A 51 4.54 22.52 1.06
C CYS A 51 4.84 22.92 2.52
N ASP A 52 4.60 22.02 3.46
CA ASP A 52 4.83 22.24 4.89
C ASP A 52 5.36 20.95 5.52
N ILE A 53 6.50 21.04 6.21
CA ILE A 53 7.12 19.91 6.92
C ILE A 53 6.24 19.38 8.06
N LYS A 54 5.32 20.20 8.59
CA LYS A 54 4.36 19.82 9.63
C LYS A 54 3.11 19.16 9.05
N ASN A 55 2.88 19.29 7.74
CA ASN A 55 1.71 18.75 7.05
C ASN A 55 2.11 18.02 5.76
N THR A 56 2.49 16.76 5.91
CA THR A 56 2.86 15.89 4.79
C THR A 56 1.65 15.18 4.16
N GLU A 57 0.41 15.57 4.50
CA GLU A 57 -0.78 14.92 3.95
C GLU A 57 -1.04 15.38 2.51
N VAL A 58 -0.76 16.64 2.19
CA VAL A 58 -0.83 17.16 0.82
C VAL A 58 0.53 17.01 0.18
N SER A 59 0.57 16.29 -0.94
CA SER A 59 1.81 16.00 -1.63
C SER A 59 1.74 16.39 -3.11
N TYR A 60 2.92 16.64 -3.69
CA TYR A 60 3.11 16.96 -5.10
C TYR A 60 4.34 16.24 -5.63
N GLY A 61 4.27 15.71 -6.85
CA GLY A 61 5.37 14.99 -7.47
C GLY A 61 4.95 14.35 -8.79
N GLY A 62 5.93 13.86 -9.54
CA GLY A 62 5.70 13.15 -10.80
C GLY A 62 5.05 11.78 -10.56
N TYR A 63 4.23 11.34 -11.53
CA TYR A 63 3.83 9.93 -11.58
C TYR A 63 5.09 9.09 -11.76
N TYR A 64 5.26 8.06 -10.95
CA TYR A 64 6.41 7.17 -11.04
C TYR A 64 5.93 5.73 -11.05
N PHE A 65 6.76 4.84 -11.58
CA PHE A 65 6.58 3.40 -11.49
C PHE A 65 7.94 2.70 -11.52
N GLU A 66 7.99 1.50 -10.96
CA GLU A 66 9.13 0.61 -11.05
C GLU A 66 8.65 -0.83 -11.28
N SER A 67 9.57 -1.67 -11.74
CA SER A 67 9.40 -3.11 -11.73
C SER A 67 10.43 -3.72 -10.79
N ASP A 68 9.99 -4.65 -9.96
CA ASP A 68 10.83 -5.40 -9.01
C ASP A 68 11.18 -6.81 -9.52
N ILE A 69 11.01 -7.04 -10.83
CA ILE A 69 11.40 -8.28 -11.48
C ILE A 69 12.91 -8.45 -11.42
N GLU A 70 13.35 -9.63 -10.98
CA GLU A 70 14.76 -9.95 -10.78
C GLU A 70 15.56 -10.03 -12.09
N ASP A 71 14.95 -10.55 -13.16
CA ASP A 71 15.53 -10.55 -14.50
C ASP A 71 15.58 -9.11 -15.04
N PHE A 72 16.79 -8.58 -15.19
CA PHE A 72 17.04 -7.22 -15.64
C PHE A 72 16.50 -6.94 -17.04
N GLU A 73 16.62 -7.91 -17.96
CA GLU A 73 16.19 -7.72 -19.35
C GLU A 73 14.68 -7.72 -19.46
N LEU A 74 14.01 -8.62 -18.72
CA LEU A 74 12.55 -8.59 -18.62
C LEU A 74 12.05 -7.32 -17.93
N ASN A 75 12.72 -6.88 -16.85
CA ASN A 75 12.45 -5.63 -16.16
C ASN A 75 12.51 -4.44 -17.14
N ARG A 76 13.61 -4.35 -17.90
CA ARG A 76 13.85 -3.34 -18.93
C ARG A 76 12.78 -3.35 -20.01
N GLN A 77 12.41 -4.52 -20.53
CA GLN A 77 11.36 -4.66 -21.53
C GLN A 77 9.99 -4.20 -21.02
N ILE A 78 9.64 -4.51 -19.76
CA ILE A 78 8.40 -4.05 -19.14
C ILE A 78 8.38 -2.54 -18.97
N ILE A 79 9.49 -1.95 -18.50
CA ILE A 79 9.62 -0.50 -18.35
C ILE A 79 9.50 0.21 -19.70
N LEU A 80 10.24 -0.25 -20.71
CA LEU A 80 10.14 0.31 -22.06
C LEU A 80 8.73 0.16 -22.62
N HIS A 81 8.08 -1.00 -22.45
CA HIS A 81 6.72 -1.19 -22.91
C HIS A 81 5.73 -0.24 -22.23
N ALA A 82 5.86 -0.01 -20.93
CA ALA A 82 5.05 0.97 -20.20
C ALA A 82 5.26 2.39 -20.73
N VAL A 83 6.51 2.80 -20.98
CA VAL A 83 6.85 4.11 -21.55
C VAL A 83 6.27 4.28 -22.95
N TYR A 84 6.46 3.28 -23.83
CA TYR A 84 5.93 3.29 -25.18
C TYR A 84 4.40 3.34 -25.21
N HIS A 85 3.74 2.59 -24.33
CA HIS A 85 2.29 2.64 -24.19
C HIS A 85 1.81 4.02 -23.71
N LEU A 86 2.50 4.59 -22.72
CA LEU A 86 2.20 5.93 -22.22
C LEU A 86 2.38 7.02 -23.30
N ASN A 87 3.40 6.89 -24.13
CA ASN A 87 3.62 7.76 -25.28
C ASN A 87 2.52 7.60 -26.34
N ALA A 88 2.21 6.36 -26.74
CA ALA A 88 1.29 6.09 -27.84
C ALA A 88 -0.18 6.42 -27.50
N GLU A 89 -0.65 6.01 -26.33
CA GLU A 89 -2.07 6.16 -25.94
C GLU A 89 -2.38 7.52 -25.31
N TYR A 90 -1.42 8.07 -24.56
CA TYR A 90 -1.63 9.29 -23.78
C TYR A 90 -0.80 10.47 -24.26
N ASN A 91 -0.15 10.35 -25.42
CA ASN A 91 0.61 11.43 -26.05
C ASN A 91 1.66 12.07 -25.10
N ILE A 92 2.29 11.25 -24.27
CA ILE A 92 3.34 11.68 -23.33
C ILE A 92 4.69 11.65 -24.07
N PRO A 93 5.41 12.78 -24.23
CA PRO A 93 6.64 12.80 -25.01
C PRO A 93 7.79 12.09 -24.28
N PHE A 94 8.69 11.44 -25.03
CA PHE A 94 9.75 10.59 -24.45
C PHE A 94 10.73 11.34 -23.55
N ASN A 95 10.99 12.62 -23.83
CA ASN A 95 11.85 13.47 -23.00
C ASN A 95 11.19 13.88 -21.67
N ALA A 96 9.92 13.55 -21.43
CA ALA A 96 9.25 13.75 -20.14
C ALA A 96 9.53 12.64 -19.12
N PHE A 97 10.11 11.51 -19.53
CA PHE A 97 10.42 10.39 -18.66
C PHE A 97 11.84 10.50 -18.11
N LYS A 98 11.97 10.44 -16.78
CA LYS A 98 13.24 10.40 -16.07
C LYS A 98 13.53 8.98 -15.65
N PHE A 99 14.63 8.41 -16.13
CA PHE A 99 15.03 7.06 -15.81
C PHE A 99 16.13 7.07 -14.77
N LYS A 100 16.01 6.19 -13.79
CA LYS A 100 17.00 6.01 -12.73
C LYS A 100 17.33 4.53 -12.57
N LEU A 101 18.59 4.20 -12.77
CA LEU A 101 19.12 2.87 -12.56
C LEU A 101 19.59 2.72 -11.11
N THR A 102 19.10 1.67 -10.45
CA THR A 102 19.57 1.27 -9.11
C THR A 102 20.35 -0.05 -9.19
N ASN A 103 20.28 -0.92 -8.17
CA ASN A 103 21.00 -2.20 -8.19
C ASN A 103 20.46 -3.17 -9.24
N LYS A 104 19.14 -3.34 -9.25
CA LYS A 104 18.42 -4.31 -10.10
C LYS A 104 17.17 -3.69 -10.75
N SER A 105 16.59 -2.65 -10.14
CA SER A 105 15.36 -2.02 -10.60
C SER A 105 15.64 -0.74 -11.39
N ILE A 106 14.83 -0.50 -12.41
CA ILE A 106 14.76 0.75 -13.16
C ILE A 106 13.52 1.52 -12.65
N TRP A 107 13.76 2.72 -12.15
CA TRP A 107 12.72 3.65 -11.73
C TRP A 107 12.42 4.62 -12.86
N VAL A 108 11.15 4.86 -13.12
CA VAL A 108 10.70 5.90 -14.04
C VAL A 108 9.91 6.94 -13.28
N GLU A 109 10.21 8.22 -13.48
CA GLU A 109 9.44 9.35 -12.97
C GLU A 109 9.05 10.24 -14.15
N LEU A 110 7.77 10.61 -14.23
CA LEU A 110 7.24 11.48 -15.27
C LEU A 110 7.18 12.93 -14.80
N ILE A 111 7.55 13.86 -15.67
CA ILE A 111 7.41 15.28 -15.40
C ILE A 111 5.93 15.65 -15.17
N PRO A 112 5.57 16.28 -14.03
CA PRO A 112 4.17 16.44 -13.60
C PRO A 112 3.27 17.20 -14.57
N SER A 113 3.80 18.25 -15.22
CA SER A 113 3.05 19.14 -16.11
C SER A 113 2.43 18.41 -17.30
N VAL A 114 3.09 17.40 -17.86
CA VAL A 114 2.58 16.65 -19.01
C VAL A 114 1.22 16.01 -18.73
N MET A 115 1.00 15.53 -17.51
CA MET A 115 -0.25 14.91 -17.07
C MET A 115 -1.22 15.90 -16.39
N GLY A 116 -0.85 17.18 -16.29
CA GLY A 116 -1.59 18.17 -15.50
C GLY A 116 -1.75 17.75 -14.03
N ILE A 117 -0.73 17.09 -13.46
CA ILE A 117 -0.77 16.62 -12.07
C ILE A 117 -0.86 17.83 -11.15
N SER A 118 -1.85 17.81 -10.26
CA SER A 118 -2.06 18.82 -9.23
C SER A 118 -1.81 18.25 -7.83
N PRO A 119 -1.43 19.09 -6.85
CA PRO A 119 -1.28 18.65 -5.47
C PRO A 119 -2.54 17.96 -4.93
N SER A 120 -2.36 16.89 -4.17
CA SER A 120 -3.47 16.07 -3.68
C SER A 120 -3.16 15.41 -2.34
N TYR A 121 -4.20 15.16 -1.55
CA TYR A 121 -4.13 14.36 -0.32
C TYR A 121 -3.95 12.86 -0.58
N ARG A 122 -4.17 12.44 -1.82
CA ARG A 122 -4.25 11.03 -2.22
C ARG A 122 -3.46 10.75 -3.48
N LEU A 123 -2.43 11.56 -3.73
CA LEU A 123 -1.65 11.47 -4.95
C LEU A 123 -1.07 10.06 -5.16
N ASN A 124 -0.61 9.43 -4.07
CA ASN A 124 -0.13 8.05 -4.09
C ASN A 124 -1.20 7.04 -4.54
N GLU A 125 -2.45 7.20 -4.08
CA GLU A 125 -3.53 6.28 -4.48
C GLU A 125 -3.96 6.50 -5.93
N ILE A 126 -3.88 7.73 -6.42
CA ILE A 126 -4.15 8.05 -7.83
C ILE A 126 -3.09 7.39 -8.71
N PHE A 127 -1.80 7.52 -8.35
CA PHE A 127 -0.70 6.86 -9.06
C PHE A 127 -0.79 5.34 -9.01
N ARG A 128 -1.20 4.77 -7.87
CA ARG A 128 -1.50 3.35 -7.76
C ARG A 128 -2.58 2.93 -8.74
N GLU A 129 -3.64 3.71 -8.88
CA GLU A 129 -4.73 3.42 -9.83
C GLU A 129 -4.26 3.45 -11.28
N ILE A 130 -3.43 4.43 -11.65
CA ILE A 130 -2.80 4.52 -12.98
C ILE A 130 -1.96 3.26 -13.23
N THR A 131 -1.17 2.83 -12.25
CA THR A 131 -0.32 1.63 -12.36
C THR A 131 -1.12 0.35 -12.50
N ILE A 132 -2.25 0.24 -11.79
CA ILE A 132 -3.16 -0.90 -11.93
C ILE A 132 -3.68 -0.99 -13.37
N ARG A 133 -4.01 0.15 -14.01
CA ARG A 133 -4.41 0.16 -15.42
C ARG A 133 -3.27 -0.26 -16.34
N LEU A 134 -2.06 0.28 -16.14
CA LEU A 134 -0.88 -0.13 -16.92
C LEU A 134 -0.58 -1.64 -16.76
N ASN A 135 -0.67 -2.17 -15.55
CA ASN A 135 -0.45 -3.58 -15.28
C ASN A 135 -1.42 -4.48 -16.06
N LYS A 136 -2.68 -4.08 -16.28
CA LYS A 136 -3.62 -4.85 -17.10
C LYS A 136 -3.15 -4.98 -18.55
N VAL A 137 -2.59 -3.90 -19.11
CA VAL A 137 -2.07 -3.89 -20.49
C VAL A 137 -0.79 -4.73 -20.57
N ILE A 138 0.15 -4.51 -19.66
CA ILE A 138 1.48 -5.14 -19.68
C ILE A 138 1.39 -6.64 -19.38
N LYS A 139 0.53 -7.05 -18.44
CA LYS A 139 0.36 -8.45 -18.04
C LYS A 139 0.03 -9.36 -19.22
N ASN A 140 -0.84 -8.90 -20.11
CA ASN A 140 -1.26 -9.67 -21.28
C ASN A 140 -0.10 -9.95 -22.25
N ARG A 141 0.88 -9.04 -22.31
CA ARG A 141 2.03 -9.17 -23.22
C ARG A 141 3.14 -10.04 -22.66
N PHE A 142 3.46 -9.90 -21.38
CA PHE A 142 4.64 -10.55 -20.78
C PHE A 142 4.30 -11.75 -19.90
N ASN A 143 3.02 -12.05 -19.69
CA ASN A 143 2.55 -13.12 -18.80
C ASN A 143 3.10 -13.01 -17.36
N VAL A 144 3.29 -11.77 -16.88
CA VAL A 144 3.73 -11.48 -15.51
C VAL A 144 2.55 -10.98 -14.69
N LYS A 145 2.32 -11.58 -13.52
CA LYS A 145 1.15 -11.28 -12.67
C LYS A 145 1.10 -9.82 -12.20
N GLU A 146 2.25 -9.26 -11.80
CA GLU A 146 2.39 -7.89 -11.31
C GLU A 146 3.65 -7.27 -11.97
N PRO A 147 3.55 -6.79 -13.21
CA PRO A 147 4.71 -6.27 -13.96
C PRO A 147 5.34 -5.03 -13.31
N LEU A 148 4.52 -4.11 -12.80
CA LEU A 148 4.92 -2.92 -12.06
C LEU A 148 4.45 -3.05 -10.61
N ASP A 149 5.30 -2.71 -9.64
CA ASP A 149 4.97 -2.85 -8.21
C ASP A 149 3.94 -1.80 -7.79
N THR A 150 2.80 -2.26 -7.26
CA THR A 150 1.74 -1.38 -6.76
C THR A 150 1.90 -1.02 -5.28
N LYS A 151 2.86 -1.62 -4.57
CA LYS A 151 3.10 -1.40 -3.13
C LYS A 151 3.97 -0.19 -2.85
N VAL A 152 4.69 0.31 -3.86
CA VAL A 152 5.51 1.52 -3.77
C VAL A 152 4.71 2.80 -3.54
N TYR A 153 3.38 2.76 -3.66
CA TYR A 153 2.53 3.95 -3.55
C TYR A 153 2.12 4.27 -2.11
N ASN A 154 3.06 4.79 -1.33
CA ASN A 154 2.85 5.29 0.02
C ASN A 154 3.03 6.82 0.08
N ILE A 155 2.26 7.55 0.91
CA ILE A 155 2.34 9.02 1.09
C ILE A 155 3.77 9.50 1.35
N ARG A 156 4.56 8.68 2.04
CA ARG A 156 5.98 8.94 2.34
C ARG A 156 6.86 7.86 1.71
N GLN A 157 6.59 7.44 0.48
CA GLN A 157 7.47 6.53 -0.24
C GLN A 157 8.84 7.17 -0.45
N LEU A 158 9.90 6.43 -0.12
CA LEU A 158 11.28 6.83 -0.38
C LEU A 158 11.77 6.26 -1.71
N THR A 159 12.57 7.04 -2.42
CA THR A 159 13.39 6.62 -3.56
C THR A 159 14.83 7.01 -3.30
N ARG A 160 15.77 6.32 -3.94
CA ARG A 160 17.20 6.67 -3.81
C ARG A 160 17.49 7.97 -4.54
N LEU A 161 18.35 8.80 -3.96
CA LEU A 161 18.85 9.99 -4.62
C LEU A 161 19.84 9.62 -5.74
N THR A 162 19.77 10.31 -6.88
CA THR A 162 20.77 10.18 -7.94
C THR A 162 22.15 10.56 -7.39
N GLY A 163 23.18 9.78 -7.71
CA GLY A 163 24.53 9.92 -7.15
C GLY A 163 24.73 9.24 -5.78
N SER A 164 23.68 8.64 -5.19
CA SER A 164 23.80 7.83 -3.98
C SER A 164 24.65 6.59 -4.24
N TYR A 165 25.58 6.26 -3.34
CA TYR A 165 26.38 5.04 -3.43
C TYR A 165 25.62 3.82 -2.89
N LEU A 166 25.76 2.66 -3.53
CA LEU A 166 25.10 1.40 -3.19
C LEU A 166 26.16 0.38 -2.72
N PRO A 167 26.35 0.20 -1.41
CA PRO A 167 27.45 -0.61 -0.87
C PRO A 167 27.46 -2.07 -1.36
N LYS A 168 26.27 -2.67 -1.54
CA LYS A 168 26.15 -4.08 -1.96
C LYS A 168 26.66 -4.33 -3.38
N SER A 169 26.43 -3.40 -4.30
CA SER A 169 26.83 -3.55 -5.71
C SER A 169 28.11 -2.79 -6.06
N LYS A 170 28.58 -1.92 -5.16
CA LYS A 170 29.68 -0.98 -5.38
C LYS A 170 29.44 -0.07 -6.60
N ARG A 171 28.19 0.37 -6.77
CA ARG A 171 27.75 1.26 -7.87
C ARG A 171 27.04 2.48 -7.30
N TYR A 172 26.91 3.52 -8.12
CA TYR A 172 26.07 4.67 -7.86
C TYR A 172 24.70 4.49 -8.51
N VAL A 173 23.71 5.15 -7.92
CA VAL A 173 22.43 5.39 -8.57
C VAL A 173 22.66 6.42 -9.67
N ILE A 174 22.36 6.08 -10.92
CA ILE A 174 22.59 6.96 -12.07
C ILE A 174 21.30 7.23 -12.82
N GLU A 175 21.26 8.35 -13.53
CA GLU A 175 20.21 8.65 -14.49
C GLU A 175 20.61 8.20 -15.91
N LEU A 176 19.61 7.77 -16.67
CA LEU A 176 19.74 7.31 -18.05
C LEU A 176 18.79 8.11 -18.93
N ASP A 177 19.16 8.37 -20.17
CA ASP A 177 18.17 8.74 -21.18
C ASP A 177 17.51 7.47 -21.78
N LEU A 178 16.47 7.68 -22.60
CA LEU A 178 15.75 6.56 -23.23
C LEU A 178 16.66 5.76 -24.17
N TYR A 179 17.52 6.42 -24.93
CA TYR A 179 18.41 5.77 -25.89
C TYR A 179 19.40 4.84 -25.18
N GLU A 180 19.99 5.28 -24.09
CA GLU A 180 20.88 4.45 -23.27
C GLU A 180 20.16 3.24 -22.70
N LEU A 181 18.93 3.42 -22.21
CA LEU A 181 18.13 2.31 -21.69
C LEU A 181 17.84 1.26 -22.77
N GLU A 182 17.57 1.69 -24.00
CA GLU A 182 17.22 0.81 -25.12
C GLU A 182 18.42 0.12 -25.75
N SER A 183 19.49 0.87 -25.98
CA SER A 183 20.61 0.43 -26.84
C SER A 183 21.71 -0.27 -26.07
N MET A 184 21.94 0.08 -24.79
CA MET A 184 23.05 -0.47 -24.03
C MET A 184 22.72 -1.85 -23.46
N SER A 185 23.72 -2.71 -23.41
CA SER A 185 23.66 -3.97 -22.67
C SER A 185 23.63 -3.74 -21.16
N GLN A 186 23.15 -4.72 -20.40
CA GLN A 186 23.22 -4.71 -18.94
C GLN A 186 24.65 -4.46 -18.41
N ILE A 187 25.66 -5.05 -19.07
CA ILE A 187 27.07 -4.92 -18.67
C ILE A 187 27.55 -3.46 -18.83
N GLU A 188 27.18 -2.80 -19.92
CA GLU A 188 27.52 -1.41 -20.18
C GLU A 188 26.83 -0.46 -19.19
N LEU A 189 25.52 -0.65 -18.95
CA LEU A 189 24.76 0.12 -17.97
C LEU A 189 25.36 0.01 -16.57
N PHE A 190 25.73 -1.21 -16.15
CA PHE A 190 26.37 -1.44 -14.85
C PHE A 190 27.80 -0.92 -14.77
N SER A 191 28.52 -0.88 -15.89
CA SER A 191 29.85 -0.26 -15.98
C SER A 191 29.76 1.26 -15.86
N LYS A 192 28.77 1.90 -16.50
CA LYS A 192 28.48 3.32 -16.32
C LYS A 192 28.12 3.66 -14.88
N ALA A 193 27.35 2.80 -14.22
CA ALA A 193 26.95 2.98 -12.82
C ALA A 193 28.12 2.91 -11.82
N LYS A 194 29.36 2.61 -12.25
CA LYS A 194 30.55 2.75 -11.39
C LYS A 194 30.88 4.22 -11.07
N TYR A 195 30.36 5.17 -11.85
CA TYR A 195 30.58 6.60 -11.69
C TYR A 195 29.25 7.32 -11.49
N LYS A 196 29.27 8.46 -10.78
CA LYS A 196 28.07 9.31 -10.63
C LYS A 196 27.71 9.90 -11.99
N LYS A 197 26.42 9.89 -12.33
CA LYS A 197 25.91 10.48 -13.57
C LYS A 197 24.50 11.05 -13.36
N LYS A 198 24.29 12.26 -13.90
CA LYS A 198 23.00 12.95 -13.97
C LYS A 198 22.68 13.24 -15.43
N VAL A 199 21.41 13.22 -15.79
CA VAL A 199 20.95 13.63 -17.12
C VAL A 199 20.24 14.97 -16.99
N THR A 200 20.47 15.87 -17.93
CA THR A 200 19.73 17.14 -18.00
C THR A 200 18.38 16.86 -18.64
N TYR A 201 17.34 16.84 -17.82
CA TYR A 201 15.96 16.73 -18.29
C TYR A 201 15.36 18.13 -18.49
N PRO A 202 14.37 18.27 -19.39
CA PRO A 202 13.62 19.51 -19.49
C PRO A 202 12.90 19.82 -18.17
N GLN A 203 12.67 21.10 -17.92
CA GLN A 203 11.97 21.58 -16.74
C GLN A 203 10.47 21.31 -16.86
N ASN A 204 9.76 21.43 -15.74
CA ASN A 204 8.31 21.24 -15.72
C ASN A 204 7.58 22.22 -16.64
N ASP A 205 8.07 23.45 -16.76
CA ASP A 205 7.45 24.52 -17.56
C ASP A 205 7.73 24.38 -19.07
N ASP A 206 8.60 23.43 -19.47
CA ASP A 206 8.93 23.16 -20.88
C ASP A 206 7.85 22.31 -21.58
N PHE A 207 6.82 21.86 -20.87
CA PHE A 207 5.79 20.97 -21.41
C PHE A 207 4.40 21.55 -21.37
N ASN A 208 3.70 21.39 -22.48
CA ASN A 208 2.26 21.51 -22.53
C ASN A 208 1.59 20.26 -21.93
N ILE A 209 0.41 20.47 -21.34
CA ILE A 209 -0.43 19.38 -20.83
C ILE A 209 -0.91 18.55 -22.03
N SER A 210 -0.69 17.23 -21.98
CA SER A 210 -1.36 16.29 -22.88
C SER A 210 -2.80 16.08 -22.40
N ASN A 211 -3.78 16.30 -23.28
CA ASN A 211 -5.19 16.15 -22.96
C ASN A 211 -5.53 14.71 -22.56
N GLU A 212 -4.98 13.73 -23.26
CA GLU A 212 -5.19 12.30 -23.01
C GLU A 212 -4.57 11.90 -21.66
N ALA A 213 -3.36 12.37 -21.37
CA ALA A 213 -2.68 12.10 -20.11
C ALA A 213 -3.38 12.78 -18.92
N PHE A 214 -3.90 13.98 -19.13
CA PHE A 214 -4.71 14.71 -18.15
C PHE A 214 -6.03 14.00 -17.86
N ASN A 215 -6.71 13.50 -18.89
CA ASN A 215 -7.94 12.72 -18.73
C ASN A 215 -7.70 11.43 -17.95
N LEU A 216 -6.61 10.70 -18.23
CA LEU A 216 -6.20 9.54 -17.45
C LEU A 216 -6.05 9.89 -15.95
N PHE A 217 -5.32 10.96 -15.64
CA PHE A 217 -5.14 11.41 -14.26
C PHE A 217 -6.48 11.77 -13.60
N LYS A 218 -7.34 12.52 -14.29
CA LYS A 218 -8.65 12.96 -13.80
C LYS A 218 -9.59 11.78 -13.52
N GLU A 219 -9.63 10.78 -14.40
CA GLU A 219 -10.42 9.56 -14.21
C GLU A 219 -9.96 8.77 -12.98
N CYS A 220 -8.67 8.49 -12.87
CA CYS A 220 -8.10 7.78 -11.73
C CYS A 220 -8.35 8.55 -10.43
N LYS A 221 -8.25 9.88 -10.46
CA LYS A 221 -8.62 10.76 -9.33
C LYS A 221 -10.08 10.60 -8.92
N SER A 222 -11.00 10.62 -9.89
CA SER A 222 -12.44 10.43 -9.63
C SER A 222 -12.74 9.08 -8.97
N ILE A 223 -12.13 7.99 -9.46
CA ILE A 223 -12.27 6.65 -8.88
C ILE A 223 -11.82 6.63 -7.42
N VAL A 224 -10.66 7.21 -7.13
CA VAL A 224 -10.15 7.30 -5.75
C VAL A 224 -11.11 8.12 -4.88
N GLU A 225 -11.58 9.27 -5.35
CA GLU A 225 -12.51 10.11 -4.60
C GLU A 225 -13.84 9.39 -4.29
N GLN A 226 -14.42 8.68 -5.25
CA GLN A 226 -15.64 7.89 -5.09
C GLN A 226 -15.49 6.79 -4.02
N ARG A 227 -14.38 6.03 -4.03
CA ARG A 227 -14.12 5.00 -2.99
C ARG A 227 -14.21 5.57 -1.58
N TYR A 228 -13.73 6.78 -1.38
CA TYR A 228 -13.76 7.42 -0.07
C TYR A 228 -15.09 8.05 0.28
N LYS A 229 -15.85 8.56 -0.70
CA LYS A 229 -17.24 8.98 -0.47
C LYS A 229 -18.07 7.79 0.03
N ASN A 230 -17.92 6.62 -0.61
CA ASN A 230 -18.65 5.40 -0.23
C ASN A 230 -18.21 4.86 1.14
N LYS A 231 -16.90 4.91 1.47
CA LYS A 231 -16.41 4.53 2.81
C LYS A 231 -16.99 5.40 3.92
N LYS A 232 -17.15 6.71 3.70
CA LYS A 232 -17.76 7.61 4.69
C LYS A 232 -19.24 7.30 4.93
N GLN A 233 -19.94 6.83 3.90
CA GLN A 233 -21.35 6.44 4.00
C GLN A 233 -21.55 5.10 4.72
N ASN A 234 -20.61 4.16 4.60
CA ASN A 234 -20.67 2.83 5.24
C ASN A 234 -20.19 2.79 6.71
N LEU A 235 -19.82 3.92 7.32
CA LEU A 235 -19.38 4.01 8.71
C LEU A 235 -20.54 4.23 9.71
N PHE A 236 -21.79 4.27 9.22
CA PHE A 236 -22.99 4.24 10.05
C PHE A 236 -23.61 2.84 10.02
N ILE A 237 -23.08 1.91 10.83
CA ILE A 237 -23.75 0.64 11.17
C ILE A 237 -23.98 0.65 12.69
N ASN A 238 -25.24 0.48 13.12
CA ASN A 238 -25.69 0.57 14.52
C ASN A 238 -25.15 -0.59 15.40
N PRO A 239 -24.96 -0.38 16.72
CA PRO A 239 -24.16 -1.26 17.59
C PRO A 239 -24.95 -2.09 18.63
N SER A 240 -25.96 -2.87 18.24
CA SER A 240 -26.86 -3.51 19.24
C SER A 240 -26.78 -5.04 19.44
N ASP A 241 -25.90 -5.84 18.80
CA ASP A 241 -25.95 -7.32 18.93
C ASP A 241 -24.58 -8.06 18.87
N ASN A 242 -23.81 -8.18 19.98
CA ASN A 242 -22.49 -8.85 19.93
C ASN A 242 -22.14 -9.91 21.02
N LYS A 243 -23.10 -10.42 21.82
CA LYS A 243 -22.84 -11.48 22.85
C LYS A 243 -23.17 -12.93 22.44
N CYS A 244 -23.46 -13.21 21.19
CA CYS A 244 -23.85 -14.55 20.74
C CYS A 244 -22.63 -15.41 20.32
N ILE A 245 -22.57 -16.68 20.77
CA ILE A 245 -21.52 -17.63 20.37
C ILE A 245 -21.66 -17.92 18.87
N LYS A 246 -20.54 -17.90 18.13
CA LYS A 246 -20.58 -18.13 16.67
C LYS A 246 -20.96 -19.59 16.38
N THR A 247 -21.83 -19.80 15.39
CA THR A 247 -22.39 -21.11 15.02
C THR A 247 -21.33 -22.18 14.77
N CYS A 248 -20.20 -21.82 14.14
CA CYS A 248 -19.11 -22.77 13.88
C CYS A 248 -18.47 -23.33 15.15
N ILE A 249 -18.50 -22.61 16.28
CA ILE A 249 -17.97 -23.09 17.54
C ILE A 249 -18.97 -24.01 18.25
N ASN A 250 -20.26 -23.66 18.24
CA ASN A 250 -21.31 -24.53 18.77
C ASN A 250 -21.30 -25.89 18.05
N ASN A 251 -21.19 -25.90 16.72
CA ASN A 251 -21.14 -27.15 15.94
C ASN A 251 -19.92 -28.01 16.31
N MET A 252 -18.75 -27.40 16.54
CA MET A 252 -17.57 -28.14 16.99
C MET A 252 -17.72 -28.71 18.41
N GLU A 253 -18.48 -28.04 19.29
CA GLU A 253 -18.78 -28.53 20.65
C GLU A 253 -19.79 -29.69 20.63
N GLU A 254 -20.84 -29.59 19.82
CA GLU A 254 -21.93 -30.58 19.74
C GLU A 254 -21.50 -31.87 19.03
N ILE A 255 -20.86 -31.76 17.86
CA ILE A 255 -20.49 -32.92 17.02
C ILE A 255 -19.15 -33.52 17.45
N GLY A 256 -18.25 -32.69 18.00
CA GLY A 256 -16.87 -33.08 18.29
C GLY A 256 -15.95 -32.99 17.08
N VAL A 257 -14.63 -32.91 17.34
CA VAL A 257 -13.61 -32.67 16.31
C VAL A 257 -12.70 -33.91 16.12
N GLY A 258 -12.46 -34.27 14.85
CA GLY A 258 -11.62 -35.41 14.45
C GLY A 258 -10.14 -35.29 14.85
N GLU A 259 -9.42 -36.42 14.80
CA GLU A 259 -8.00 -36.50 15.18
C GLU A 259 -7.09 -35.63 14.28
N GLY A 260 -6.02 -35.08 14.84
CA GLY A 260 -5.06 -34.22 14.12
C GLY A 260 -5.41 -32.72 14.08
N THR A 261 -6.68 -32.34 14.22
CA THR A 261 -7.11 -30.93 14.19
C THR A 261 -7.67 -30.41 15.52
N ARG A 262 -7.81 -31.29 16.52
CA ARG A 262 -8.30 -30.98 17.88
C ARG A 262 -7.55 -29.83 18.55
N ASN A 263 -6.23 -29.83 18.46
CA ASN A 263 -5.40 -28.77 19.04
C ASN A 263 -5.71 -27.40 18.41
N TYR A 264 -5.95 -27.36 17.09
CA TYR A 264 -6.37 -26.15 16.39
C TYR A 264 -7.80 -25.73 16.76
N ALA A 265 -8.72 -26.69 16.94
CA ALA A 265 -10.10 -26.39 17.35
C ALA A 265 -10.12 -25.81 18.77
N ILE A 266 -9.42 -26.45 19.71
CA ILE A 266 -9.21 -25.94 21.06
C ILE A 266 -8.61 -24.54 20.99
N PHE A 267 -7.64 -24.32 20.11
CA PHE A 267 -6.95 -23.03 19.99
C PHE A 267 -7.85 -21.92 19.41
N TYR A 268 -8.57 -22.15 18.32
CA TYR A 268 -9.41 -21.13 17.69
C TYR A 268 -10.73 -20.88 18.43
N THR A 269 -11.32 -21.90 19.05
CA THR A 269 -12.44 -21.72 19.99
C THR A 269 -12.00 -20.93 21.22
N SER A 270 -10.79 -21.20 21.73
CA SER A 270 -10.19 -20.38 22.79
C SER A 270 -9.92 -18.94 22.34
N ILE A 271 -9.55 -18.68 21.07
CA ILE A 271 -9.42 -17.32 20.51
C ILE A 271 -10.78 -16.61 20.42
N HIS A 272 -11.86 -17.31 20.04
CA HIS A 272 -13.18 -16.71 19.99
C HIS A 272 -13.70 -16.34 21.39
N PHE A 273 -13.65 -17.26 22.35
CA PHE A 273 -14.09 -16.96 23.72
C PHE A 273 -13.24 -15.85 24.33
N ARG A 274 -11.94 -15.81 24.02
CA ARG A 274 -11.11 -14.68 24.36
C ARG A 274 -11.58 -13.37 23.68
N ASP A 275 -11.85 -13.38 22.37
CA ASP A 275 -12.31 -12.21 21.59
C ASP A 275 -13.73 -11.73 21.96
N SER A 276 -14.52 -12.58 22.62
CA SER A 276 -15.86 -12.28 23.15
C SER A 276 -15.88 -12.01 24.66
N GLY A 277 -14.74 -12.15 25.38
CA GLY A 277 -14.54 -11.67 26.75
C GLY A 277 -14.44 -12.69 27.91
N PHE A 278 -14.11 -13.98 27.71
CA PHE A 278 -13.99 -15.01 28.80
C PHE A 278 -12.55 -15.14 29.39
N THR A 279 -12.37 -15.61 30.66
CA THR A 279 -11.04 -15.79 31.31
C THR A 279 -10.35 -17.14 31.02
N GLN A 280 -9.05 -17.30 31.34
CA GLN A 280 -8.31 -18.54 31.03
C GLN A 280 -8.72 -19.73 31.90
N ASP A 281 -9.01 -19.57 33.20
CA ASP A 281 -9.49 -20.68 34.04
C ASP A 281 -10.95 -21.01 33.72
N GLU A 282 -11.80 -20.02 33.40
CA GLU A 282 -13.15 -20.25 32.87
C GLU A 282 -13.12 -20.89 31.49
N CYS A 283 -12.21 -20.46 30.63
CA CYS A 283 -12.00 -21.04 29.32
C CYS A 283 -11.38 -22.41 29.43
N LEU A 284 -10.46 -22.67 30.36
CA LEU A 284 -9.94 -24.01 30.62
C LEU A 284 -11.08 -24.90 31.12
N ASN A 285 -11.91 -24.43 32.05
CA ASN A 285 -13.09 -25.16 32.51
C ASN A 285 -14.14 -25.35 31.40
N ARG A 286 -14.33 -24.39 30.49
CA ARG A 286 -15.21 -24.48 29.30
C ARG A 286 -14.61 -25.35 28.21
N ILE A 287 -13.30 -25.35 28.05
CA ILE A 287 -12.58 -26.18 27.08
C ILE A 287 -12.55 -27.62 27.58
N LEU A 288 -12.33 -27.86 28.88
CA LEU A 288 -12.48 -29.17 29.51
C LEU A 288 -13.93 -29.70 29.42
N LYS A 289 -14.93 -28.83 29.17
CA LYS A 289 -16.31 -29.21 28.78
C LYS A 289 -16.46 -29.40 27.26
N PHE A 290 -15.94 -28.48 26.46
CA PHE A 290 -15.95 -28.46 24.99
C PHE A 290 -15.35 -29.73 24.38
N ILE A 291 -14.28 -30.25 24.99
CA ILE A 291 -13.60 -31.46 24.53
C ILE A 291 -14.26 -32.76 25.04
N LYS A 292 -15.32 -32.70 25.87
CA LYS A 292 -15.97 -33.93 26.39
C LYS A 292 -16.55 -34.80 25.29
N ASN A 293 -16.98 -34.18 24.19
CA ASN A 293 -17.55 -34.85 23.03
C ASN A 293 -16.47 -35.22 21.99
N PHE A 294 -15.20 -34.98 22.28
CA PHE A 294 -14.11 -35.42 21.43
C PHE A 294 -13.83 -36.90 21.72
N ASP A 295 -13.45 -37.66 20.69
CA ASP A 295 -13.11 -39.07 20.84
C ASP A 295 -11.98 -39.30 21.87
N ARG A 296 -12.18 -40.28 22.76
CA ARG A 296 -11.51 -40.42 24.07
C ARG A 296 -10.10 -41.02 24.01
N ASN A 297 -9.70 -41.62 22.90
CA ASN A 297 -8.49 -42.46 22.84
C ASN A 297 -7.15 -41.71 22.81
N ASN A 298 -7.14 -40.38 22.76
CA ASN A 298 -5.93 -39.57 22.87
C ASN A 298 -6.31 -38.14 23.24
N ILE A 299 -6.92 -38.00 24.42
CA ILE A 299 -7.14 -36.68 24.99
C ILE A 299 -5.77 -36.14 25.37
N ASP A 300 -5.40 -35.00 24.76
CA ASP A 300 -4.20 -34.26 25.11
C ASP A 300 -4.09 -34.19 26.64
N ARG A 301 -2.93 -34.53 27.21
CA ARG A 301 -2.74 -34.58 28.67
C ARG A 301 -3.30 -33.32 29.30
N LEU A 302 -3.85 -33.38 30.51
CA LEU A 302 -4.38 -32.17 31.17
C LEU A 302 -3.34 -31.04 31.17
N SER A 303 -2.06 -31.37 31.28
CA SER A 303 -0.93 -30.45 31.11
C SER A 303 -0.80 -29.87 29.69
N GLN A 304 -1.08 -30.63 28.64
CA GLN A 304 -1.12 -30.20 27.22
C GLN A 304 -2.35 -29.36 26.89
N ILE A 305 -3.56 -29.71 27.34
CA ILE A 305 -4.74 -28.84 27.17
C ILE A 305 -4.53 -27.54 27.93
N LYS A 306 -4.04 -27.63 29.19
CA LYS A 306 -3.61 -26.47 29.96
C LYS A 306 -2.58 -25.67 29.17
N ALA A 307 -1.65 -26.33 28.48
CA ALA A 307 -0.66 -25.64 27.65
C ALA A 307 -1.27 -25.02 26.37
N THR A 308 -2.23 -25.65 25.68
CA THR A 308 -2.86 -25.12 24.46
C THR A 308 -3.82 -23.98 24.76
N VAL A 309 -4.67 -24.09 25.78
CA VAL A 309 -5.51 -22.97 26.24
C VAL A 309 -4.62 -21.81 26.66
N LYS A 310 -3.58 -22.12 27.45
CA LYS A 310 -2.53 -21.15 27.79
C LYS A 310 -1.81 -20.61 26.55
N SER A 311 -1.78 -21.34 25.44
CA SER A 311 -1.19 -20.89 24.17
C SER A 311 -2.14 -19.98 23.38
N ALA A 312 -3.42 -20.33 23.25
CA ALA A 312 -4.43 -19.53 22.55
C ALA A 312 -4.67 -18.18 23.21
N TYR A 313 -4.73 -18.17 24.55
CA TYR A 313 -4.82 -16.96 25.36
C TYR A 313 -3.56 -16.10 25.27
N LYS A 314 -2.44 -16.70 24.85
CA LYS A 314 -1.20 -15.97 24.56
C LYS A 314 -1.08 -15.47 23.10
N SER A 315 -1.97 -15.84 22.17
CA SER A 315 -1.80 -15.56 20.73
C SER A 315 -2.36 -14.19 20.25
N LYS A 316 -1.94 -13.66 19.07
CA LYS A 316 -2.37 -12.34 18.51
C LYS A 316 -3.37 -12.39 17.34
N TYR A 317 -3.81 -13.56 16.92
CA TYR A 317 -4.76 -13.69 15.81
C TYR A 317 -6.16 -13.22 16.24
N LYS A 318 -6.91 -12.54 15.36
CA LYS A 318 -8.36 -12.29 15.55
C LYS A 318 -9.15 -13.47 15.02
N PHE A 319 -10.26 -13.79 15.68
CA PHE A 319 -11.16 -14.83 15.20
C PHE A 319 -11.62 -14.53 13.77
N SER A 320 -11.53 -15.53 12.89
CA SER A 320 -11.88 -15.41 11.48
C SER A 320 -12.57 -16.68 11.03
N CYS A 321 -13.86 -16.57 10.68
CA CYS A 321 -14.62 -17.70 10.15
C CYS A 321 -13.95 -18.30 8.90
N LYS A 322 -13.27 -17.47 8.10
CA LYS A 322 -12.49 -17.95 6.95
C LYS A 322 -11.37 -18.92 7.37
N LYS A 323 -10.63 -18.59 8.43
CA LYS A 323 -9.55 -19.45 8.93
C LYS A 323 -10.06 -20.72 9.59
N VAL A 324 -11.23 -20.67 10.21
CA VAL A 324 -11.90 -21.88 10.71
C VAL A 324 -12.34 -22.74 9.53
N ASN A 325 -12.97 -22.17 8.50
CA ASN A 325 -13.42 -22.92 7.32
C ASN A 325 -12.27 -23.60 6.56
N GLU A 326 -11.12 -22.92 6.43
CA GLU A 326 -9.90 -23.50 5.82
C GLU A 326 -9.37 -24.73 6.58
N MET A 327 -9.72 -24.90 7.85
CA MET A 327 -9.19 -25.95 8.73
C MET A 327 -10.24 -26.99 9.16
N PHE A 328 -11.52 -26.65 9.06
CA PHE A 328 -12.67 -27.40 9.57
C PHE A 328 -13.87 -27.25 8.61
N GLU A 329 -13.69 -27.70 7.37
CA GLU A 329 -14.63 -27.50 6.26
C GLU A 329 -16.04 -28.04 6.58
N ASP A 330 -16.13 -29.17 7.30
CA ASP A 330 -17.40 -29.81 7.67
C ASP A 330 -18.16 -29.13 8.83
N TYR A 331 -17.53 -28.15 9.51
CA TYR A 331 -18.04 -27.57 10.77
C TYR A 331 -18.42 -26.08 10.65
N CYS A 332 -17.99 -25.38 9.60
CA CYS A 332 -18.25 -23.96 9.39
C CYS A 332 -19.34 -23.75 8.33
N ALA A 333 -20.62 -23.77 8.71
CA ALA A 333 -21.73 -23.32 7.85
C ALA A 333 -21.81 -21.77 7.76
N CYS A 334 -20.67 -21.13 7.56
CA CYS A 334 -20.45 -19.72 7.80
C CYS A 334 -21.07 -18.78 6.74
N THR A 335 -21.61 -19.33 5.65
CA THR A 335 -22.48 -18.63 4.69
C THR A 335 -23.85 -18.26 5.28
N LYS A 336 -24.26 -18.85 6.41
CA LYS A 336 -25.50 -18.53 7.14
C LYS A 336 -25.26 -17.90 8.52
N CYS A 337 -24.03 -17.48 8.85
CA CYS A 337 -23.71 -16.93 10.17
C CYS A 337 -24.20 -15.47 10.31
N PRO A 338 -25.04 -15.12 11.32
CA PRO A 338 -25.68 -13.80 11.41
C PRO A 338 -24.74 -12.60 11.61
N TYR A 339 -23.42 -12.82 11.78
CA TYR A 339 -22.46 -11.81 12.22
C TYR A 339 -21.36 -11.45 11.21
N ASN A 340 -21.56 -11.70 9.92
CA ASN A 340 -20.61 -11.27 8.89
C ASN A 340 -20.80 -9.78 8.49
N LYS A 341 -20.84 -8.85 9.46
CA LYS A 341 -20.91 -7.37 9.25
C LYS A 341 -19.91 -6.60 10.17
N ASN A 342 -19.46 -5.41 9.74
CA ASN A 342 -18.24 -4.66 10.12
C ASN A 342 -18.13 -4.06 11.57
N ILE A 343 -16.89 -3.85 12.07
CA ILE A 343 -16.38 -3.13 13.31
C ILE A 343 -16.68 -3.83 14.68
N LYS A 344 -15.67 -3.94 15.57
CA LYS A 344 -15.79 -4.59 16.90
C LYS A 344 -15.99 -3.55 18.03
N ASP A 345 -16.81 -3.88 19.04
CA ASP A 345 -17.26 -3.01 20.15
C ASP A 345 -16.28 -2.82 21.34
N ASP A 346 -15.07 -3.41 21.33
CA ASP A 346 -14.16 -3.48 22.51
C ASP A 346 -12.98 -2.49 22.49
N VAL A 347 -12.97 -1.60 21.52
CA VAL A 347 -11.90 -0.63 21.33
C VAL A 347 -12.47 0.77 21.18
N PHE A 348 -11.71 1.76 21.63
CA PHE A 348 -11.93 3.14 21.27
C PHE A 348 -10.79 3.63 20.36
N ILE A 349 -11.07 4.68 19.60
CA ILE A 349 -10.15 5.15 18.57
C ILE A 349 -9.35 6.34 19.10
N ILE A 350 -8.03 6.33 18.88
CA ILE A 350 -7.18 7.52 19.03
C ILE A 350 -6.44 7.79 17.73
N TYR A 351 -6.52 9.03 17.25
CA TYR A 351 -5.78 9.47 16.08
C TYR A 351 -4.33 9.77 16.45
N ARG A 352 -3.39 9.33 15.62
CA ARG A 352 -1.95 9.58 15.85
C ARG A 352 -1.63 11.07 15.93
N ARG A 353 -2.40 11.91 15.23
CA ARG A 353 -2.29 13.37 15.30
C ARG A 353 -2.59 13.93 16.68
N GLN A 354 -3.55 13.35 17.41
CA GLN A 354 -3.85 13.77 18.79
C GLN A 354 -2.65 13.52 19.72
N ILE A 355 -1.96 12.39 19.55
CA ILE A 355 -0.74 12.09 20.29
C ILE A 355 0.41 13.03 19.86
N ALA A 356 0.55 13.31 18.56
CA ALA A 356 1.58 14.20 18.05
C ALA A 356 1.48 15.61 18.66
N VAL A 357 0.28 16.18 18.72
CA VAL A 357 0.01 17.50 19.32
C VAL A 357 0.43 17.53 20.79
N LEU A 358 0.14 16.47 21.56
CA LEU A 358 0.57 16.39 22.96
C LEU A 358 2.11 16.35 23.11
N ILE A 359 2.80 15.63 22.21
CA ILE A 359 4.28 15.52 22.20
C ILE A 359 4.92 16.86 21.82
N GLU A 360 4.43 17.50 20.76
CA GLU A 360 4.96 18.79 20.25
C GLU A 360 4.84 19.92 21.29
N ASN A 361 3.80 19.86 22.13
CA ASN A 361 3.56 20.84 23.20
C ASN A 361 4.19 20.45 24.54
N ASN A 362 5.01 19.39 24.61
CA ASN A 362 5.59 18.86 25.86
C ASN A 362 4.55 18.71 26.99
N SER A 363 3.36 18.20 26.64
CA SER A 363 2.20 18.19 27.53
C SER A 363 2.44 17.35 28.79
N PRO A 364 1.90 17.75 29.96
CA PRO A 364 2.02 16.96 31.18
C PRO A 364 1.22 15.65 31.10
N LYS A 365 1.61 14.65 31.91
CA LYS A 365 0.96 13.32 31.95
C LYS A 365 -0.56 13.38 32.10
N SER A 366 -1.08 14.35 32.85
CA SER A 366 -2.51 14.50 33.10
C SER A 366 -3.31 14.79 31.83
N LEU A 367 -2.74 15.44 30.81
CA LEU A 367 -3.42 15.69 29.54
C LEU A 367 -3.43 14.46 28.63
N TYR A 368 -2.39 13.61 28.68
CA TYR A 368 -2.44 12.31 28.02
C TYR A 368 -3.54 11.44 28.65
N ILE A 369 -3.55 11.33 29.98
CA ILE A 369 -4.58 10.61 30.73
C ILE A 369 -5.99 11.11 30.35
N ALA A 370 -6.20 12.43 30.38
CA ALA A 370 -7.48 13.04 30.05
C ALA A 370 -7.91 12.77 28.60
N LEU A 371 -6.99 12.85 27.63
CA LEU A 371 -7.33 12.57 26.23
C LEU A 371 -7.83 11.14 26.05
N PHE A 372 -7.11 10.15 26.59
CA PHE A 372 -7.50 8.74 26.43
C PHE A 372 -8.81 8.44 27.15
N LYS A 373 -9.02 8.95 28.36
CA LYS A 373 -10.30 8.87 29.07
C LYS A 373 -11.43 9.50 28.26
N PHE A 374 -11.18 10.67 27.68
CA PHE A 374 -12.18 11.38 26.90
C PHE A 374 -12.60 10.55 25.69
N MET A 375 -11.63 10.01 24.95
CA MET A 375 -11.93 9.21 23.77
C MET A 375 -12.70 7.95 24.15
N TYR A 376 -12.36 7.29 25.26
CA TYR A 376 -13.13 6.15 25.76
C TYR A 376 -14.56 6.53 26.14
N ASP A 377 -14.74 7.54 27.00
CA ASP A 377 -16.07 7.99 27.41
C ASP A 377 -16.90 8.42 26.19
N TYR A 378 -16.31 9.15 25.23
CA TYR A 378 -17.00 9.56 24.00
C TYR A 378 -17.52 8.40 23.15
N TYR A 379 -16.82 7.26 23.11
CA TYR A 379 -17.24 6.09 22.34
C TYR A 379 -18.16 5.13 23.11
N HIS A 380 -18.10 5.12 24.45
CA HIS A 380 -18.72 4.07 25.26
C HIS A 380 -19.67 4.56 26.36
N LYS A 381 -19.61 5.85 26.72
CA LYS A 381 -20.45 6.43 27.77
C LYS A 381 -21.23 7.63 27.24
N ASN A 382 -22.45 7.77 27.74
CA ASN A 382 -23.25 8.97 27.48
C ASN A 382 -22.84 10.16 28.35
N ASN A 383 -21.96 9.95 29.34
CA ASN A 383 -21.45 10.97 30.24
C ASN A 383 -19.91 10.95 30.28
N ILE A 384 -19.31 12.14 30.14
CA ILE A 384 -17.85 12.35 30.20
C ILE A 384 -17.45 12.57 31.66
N ASP A 385 -16.64 11.67 32.23
CA ASP A 385 -16.17 11.76 33.62
C ASP A 385 -14.74 12.30 33.68
N ILE A 386 -14.58 13.58 33.33
CA ILE A 386 -13.29 14.27 33.27
C ILE A 386 -13.44 15.67 33.84
N LYS A 387 -12.52 16.08 34.72
CA LYS A 387 -12.48 17.43 35.28
C LYS A 387 -12.53 18.49 34.18
N ASP A 388 -13.45 19.44 34.28
CA ASP A 388 -13.65 20.54 33.32
C ASP A 388 -12.36 21.32 33.01
N SER A 389 -11.49 21.48 34.01
CA SER A 389 -10.20 22.17 33.84
C SER A 389 -9.26 21.45 32.87
N LEU A 390 -9.34 20.12 32.77
CA LEU A 390 -8.59 19.32 31.80
C LEU A 390 -9.24 19.38 30.41
N ILE A 391 -10.59 19.33 30.34
CA ILE A 391 -11.33 19.50 29.08
C ILE A 391 -11.00 20.86 28.44
N LYS A 392 -11.05 21.96 29.20
CA LYS A 392 -10.67 23.31 28.72
C LYS A 392 -9.25 23.36 28.17
N LYS A 393 -8.30 22.65 28.80
CA LYS A 393 -6.91 22.56 28.31
C LYS A 393 -6.80 21.75 27.01
N LEU A 394 -7.54 20.64 26.88
CA LEU A 394 -7.59 19.86 25.64
C LEU A 394 -8.24 20.66 24.49
N ILE A 395 -9.27 21.47 24.78
CA ILE A 395 -9.86 22.42 23.81
C ILE A 395 -8.83 23.47 23.39
N LYS A 396 -8.10 24.07 24.35
CA LYS A 396 -7.06 25.08 24.04
C LYS A 396 -5.93 24.52 23.16
N LEU A 397 -5.60 23.23 23.30
CA LEU A 397 -4.65 22.52 22.42
C LEU A 397 -5.25 22.12 21.06
N GLY A 398 -6.53 22.39 20.82
CA GLY A 398 -7.25 22.00 19.61
C GLY A 398 -7.48 20.50 19.47
N LEU A 399 -7.45 19.74 20.57
CA LEU A 399 -7.72 18.29 20.58
C LEU A 399 -9.22 17.99 20.62
N LEU A 400 -10.00 18.87 21.24
CA LEU A 400 -11.45 18.83 21.38
C LEU A 400 -12.08 20.12 20.85
N VAL A 401 -13.35 20.07 20.47
CA VAL A 401 -14.17 21.22 20.04
C VAL A 401 -15.52 21.20 20.75
N VAL A 402 -16.09 22.38 20.99
CA VAL A 402 -17.45 22.51 21.52
C VAL A 402 -18.39 22.81 20.36
N SER A 403 -19.41 21.97 20.17
CA SER A 403 -20.42 22.13 19.13
C SER A 403 -21.78 21.80 19.73
N GLU A 404 -22.73 22.73 19.63
CA GLU A 404 -24.12 22.52 20.12
C GLU A 404 -24.15 22.18 21.63
N ASN A 405 -23.30 22.83 22.43
CA ASN A 405 -23.09 22.55 23.85
C ASN A 405 -22.57 21.13 24.18
N ILE A 406 -22.13 20.38 23.17
CA ILE A 406 -21.52 19.05 23.32
C ILE A 406 -20.02 19.13 22.99
N VAL A 407 -19.18 18.56 23.84
CA VAL A 407 -17.74 18.45 23.59
C VAL A 407 -17.47 17.23 22.71
N LYS A 408 -16.82 17.44 21.56
CA LYS A 408 -16.51 16.39 20.56
C LYS A 408 -15.01 16.38 20.23
N PRO A 409 -14.42 15.25 19.79
CA PRO A 409 -13.05 15.21 19.28
C PRO A 409 -12.88 16.08 18.02
N ASN A 410 -11.80 16.87 17.93
CA ASN A 410 -11.53 17.71 16.74
C ASN A 410 -10.97 16.90 15.54
N TYR A 411 -10.27 15.80 15.84
CA TYR A 411 -9.61 14.96 14.83
C TYR A 411 -10.41 13.67 14.61
N ILE A 412 -11.18 13.60 13.51
CA ILE A 412 -11.95 12.42 13.11
C ILE A 412 -11.51 11.83 11.75
N ASN A 413 -10.39 12.30 11.20
CA ASN A 413 -9.84 11.83 9.92
C ASN A 413 -8.32 11.63 10.05
N GLY A 414 -7.77 10.58 9.42
CA GLY A 414 -6.34 10.29 9.38
C GLY A 414 -5.95 8.92 9.94
N SER A 415 -4.65 8.67 10.13
CA SER A 415 -4.15 7.42 10.74
C SER A 415 -4.54 7.33 12.22
N PHE A 416 -5.15 6.20 12.59
CA PHE A 416 -5.64 5.97 13.94
C PHE A 416 -5.10 4.68 14.55
N LEU A 417 -5.28 4.58 15.85
CA LEU A 417 -4.95 3.46 16.71
C LEU A 417 -6.25 2.96 17.31
N GLN A 418 -6.43 1.64 17.32
CA GLN A 418 -7.47 1.00 18.11
C GLN A 418 -6.89 0.75 19.50
N ILE A 419 -7.40 1.48 20.50
CA ILE A 419 -6.98 1.38 21.89
C ILE A 419 -8.01 0.53 22.64
N PRO A 420 -7.59 -0.52 23.35
CA PRO A 420 -8.47 -1.32 24.18
C PRO A 420 -9.09 -0.46 25.28
N ASN A 421 -10.37 -0.67 25.54
CA ASN A 421 -11.11 0.01 26.59
C ASN A 421 -10.41 -0.09 27.97
N ASP A 422 -9.84 -1.25 28.30
CA ASP A 422 -9.13 -1.50 29.58
C ASP A 422 -7.89 -0.64 29.79
N PHE A 423 -7.36 -0.05 28.71
CA PHE A 423 -6.25 0.88 28.82
C PHE A 423 -6.59 2.05 29.74
N VAL A 424 -7.86 2.46 29.79
CA VAL A 424 -8.33 3.55 30.65
C VAL A 424 -8.18 3.24 32.13
N ASN A 425 -8.30 1.98 32.53
CA ASN A 425 -8.28 1.59 33.95
C ASN A 425 -6.89 1.71 34.58
N ILE A 426 -5.85 1.53 33.78
CA ILE A 426 -4.46 1.64 34.25
C ILE A 426 -3.86 3.02 34.01
N ILE A 427 -4.54 3.86 33.24
CA ILE A 427 -3.94 5.08 32.73
C ILE A 427 -3.61 6.05 33.86
N ASP A 428 -4.40 6.08 34.93
CA ASP A 428 -4.17 6.91 36.11
C ASP A 428 -2.95 6.46 36.92
N SER A 429 -2.64 5.16 36.88
CA SER A 429 -1.46 4.62 37.55
C SER A 429 -0.17 4.98 36.81
N LEU A 430 -0.26 5.33 35.52
CA LEU A 430 0.91 5.71 34.73
C LEU A 430 1.32 7.12 35.13
N ASN A 431 2.57 7.24 35.59
CA ASN A 431 3.15 8.53 35.87
C ASN A 431 3.61 9.16 34.56
N SER A 432 4.90 9.43 34.41
CA SER A 432 5.42 10.00 33.16
C SER A 432 5.63 8.94 32.08
N GLU A 433 5.42 7.67 32.41
CA GLU A 433 5.52 6.54 31.49
C GLU A 433 4.49 6.63 30.35
N ILE A 434 3.31 7.23 30.58
CA ILE A 434 2.27 7.43 29.56
C ILE A 434 2.77 8.25 28.35
N ILE A 435 3.72 9.16 28.59
CA ILE A 435 4.30 10.02 27.56
C ILE A 435 5.19 9.19 26.62
N LEU A 436 6.05 8.33 27.20
CA LEU A 436 6.86 7.40 26.42
C LEU A 436 5.97 6.41 25.66
N LEU A 437 4.97 5.86 26.32
CA LEU A 437 4.04 4.91 25.73
C LEU A 437 3.29 5.51 24.53
N SER A 438 2.81 6.74 24.65
CA SER A 438 2.14 7.44 23.56
C SER A 438 3.10 7.71 22.40
N SER A 439 4.35 8.08 22.68
CA SER A 439 5.38 8.29 21.65
C SER A 439 5.74 7.01 20.88
N ILE A 440 5.79 5.88 21.61
CA ILE A 440 5.94 4.54 21.06
C ILE A 440 4.76 4.21 20.14
N LEU A 441 3.53 4.39 20.61
CA LEU A 441 2.29 4.18 19.85
C LEU A 441 2.28 5.02 18.57
N TYR A 442 2.62 6.30 18.66
CA TYR A 442 2.71 7.22 17.53
C TYR A 442 3.76 6.81 16.48
N SER A 443 4.86 6.20 16.90
CA SER A 443 5.99 5.86 16.01
C SER A 443 5.91 4.44 15.45
N SER A 444 5.00 3.60 15.95
CA SER A 444 4.85 2.18 15.62
C SER A 444 4.36 1.91 14.19
N GLN A 445 4.73 0.76 13.61
CA GLN A 445 4.11 0.27 12.38
C GLN A 445 2.79 -0.44 12.72
N LYS A 446 1.69 0.01 12.10
CA LYS A 446 0.33 -0.54 12.30
C LYS A 446 -0.15 -0.59 13.77
N GLY A 447 0.47 0.15 14.69
CA GLY A 447 0.11 0.14 16.12
C GLY A 447 0.70 -1.03 16.92
N ILE A 448 1.37 -2.00 16.28
CA ILE A 448 1.62 -3.31 16.91
C ILE A 448 3.12 -3.55 17.12
N VAL A 449 3.92 -3.13 16.15
CA VAL A 449 5.36 -3.40 16.12
C VAL A 449 6.08 -2.14 16.59
N LEU A 450 6.93 -2.30 17.61
CA LEU A 450 7.86 -1.25 17.98
C LEU A 450 8.68 -0.91 16.74
N ASN A 451 8.83 0.36 16.44
CA ASN A 451 9.58 0.74 15.26
C ASN A 451 11.03 0.25 15.45
N PRO A 452 11.52 -0.74 14.66
CA PRO A 452 12.85 -1.32 14.87
C PRO A 452 13.96 -0.29 14.62
N ARG A 453 13.58 0.88 14.10
CA ARG A 453 14.42 2.01 13.73
C ARG A 453 14.49 3.08 14.82
N MET A 454 13.75 2.94 15.93
CA MET A 454 13.72 3.88 17.07
C MET A 454 14.51 3.31 18.27
N ASN A 455 15.69 3.86 18.54
CA ASN A 455 16.51 3.50 19.71
C ASN A 455 16.20 4.39 20.94
N THR A 456 16.78 4.07 22.10
CA THR A 456 16.59 4.82 23.37
C THR A 456 16.92 6.31 23.24
N GLU A 457 17.97 6.66 22.50
CA GLU A 457 18.38 8.04 22.23
C GLU A 457 17.34 8.80 21.41
N SER A 458 16.75 8.15 20.42
CA SER A 458 15.68 8.72 19.59
C SER A 458 14.45 9.06 20.43
N TYR A 459 14.06 8.20 21.37
CA TYR A 459 12.97 8.48 22.30
C TYR A 459 13.32 9.58 23.31
N ALA A 460 14.56 9.59 23.81
CA ALA A 460 15.07 10.61 24.73
C ALA A 460 14.97 12.01 24.10
N LYS A 461 15.49 12.17 22.88
CA LYS A 461 15.40 13.41 22.11
C LYS A 461 13.95 13.82 21.84
N LYS A 462 13.11 12.86 21.44
CA LYS A 462 11.71 13.13 21.04
C LYS A 462 10.81 13.54 22.21
N ILE A 463 11.05 13.02 23.42
CA ILE A 463 10.24 13.29 24.62
C ILE A 463 10.85 14.39 25.50
N GLY A 464 12.05 14.88 25.15
CA GLY A 464 12.77 15.87 25.96
C GLY A 464 13.20 15.32 27.32
N LYS A 465 13.72 14.08 27.36
CA LYS A 465 14.16 13.39 28.59
C LYS A 465 15.53 12.77 28.39
N THR A 466 16.24 12.49 29.48
CA THR A 466 17.53 11.79 29.44
C THR A 466 17.34 10.31 29.06
N THR A 467 18.37 9.70 28.47
CA THR A 467 18.38 8.26 28.13
C THR A 467 18.12 7.39 29.36
N ARG A 468 18.73 7.71 30.52
CA ARG A 468 18.48 7.04 31.81
C ARG A 468 17.00 7.10 32.22
N THR A 469 16.35 8.25 32.01
CA THR A 469 14.91 8.40 32.31
C THR A 469 14.07 7.54 31.39
N ILE A 470 14.39 7.53 30.10
CA ILE A 470 13.70 6.70 29.11
C ILE A 470 13.91 5.21 29.41
N GLN A 471 15.11 4.78 29.81
CA GLN A 471 15.38 3.42 30.27
C GLN A 471 14.53 3.05 31.49
N ARG A 472 14.41 3.95 32.47
CA ARG A 472 13.52 3.74 33.63
C ARG A 472 12.06 3.62 33.22
N TYR A 473 11.59 4.45 32.28
CA TYR A 473 10.23 4.33 31.76
C TYR A 473 10.03 3.06 30.93
N PHE A 474 11.02 2.66 30.13
CA PHE A 474 10.98 1.36 29.45
C PHE A 474 10.91 0.24 30.48
N LYS A 475 11.70 0.29 31.56
CA LYS A 475 11.65 -0.67 32.65
C LYS A 475 10.27 -0.67 33.32
N ALA A 476 9.72 0.48 33.68
CA ALA A 476 8.39 0.59 34.29
C ALA A 476 7.26 0.13 33.34
N LEU A 477 7.31 0.48 32.05
CA LEU A 477 6.35 0.01 31.05
C LEU A 477 6.48 -1.50 30.81
N LYS A 478 7.69 -2.06 30.89
CA LYS A 478 7.94 -3.51 30.82
C LYS A 478 7.45 -4.23 32.07
N GLU A 479 7.73 -3.70 33.27
CA GLU A 479 7.25 -4.21 34.56
C GLU A 479 5.72 -4.19 34.63
N ARG A 480 5.09 -3.16 34.03
CA ARG A 480 3.64 -3.05 33.86
C ARG A 480 3.10 -3.84 32.66
N GLY A 481 3.96 -4.52 31.91
CA GLY A 481 3.56 -5.37 30.78
C GLY A 481 3.06 -4.63 29.54
N LEU A 482 3.19 -3.31 29.45
CA LEU A 482 2.63 -2.48 28.38
C LEU A 482 3.43 -2.57 27.08
N ILE A 483 4.72 -2.91 27.16
CA ILE A 483 5.62 -3.12 26.03
C ILE A 483 6.59 -4.27 26.32
N ASN A 484 7.17 -4.85 25.27
CA ASN A 484 8.35 -5.71 25.35
C ASN A 484 9.40 -5.27 24.31
N ASP A 485 10.46 -6.05 24.11
CA ASP A 485 11.58 -5.66 23.23
C ASP A 485 11.21 -5.51 21.74
N ALA A 486 10.09 -6.06 21.28
CA ALA A 486 9.71 -6.04 19.86
C ALA A 486 8.29 -5.49 19.58
N LYS A 487 7.41 -5.42 20.58
CA LYS A 487 5.97 -5.22 20.39
C LYS A 487 5.38 -4.31 21.45
N ILE A 488 4.33 -3.61 21.03
CA ILE A 488 3.39 -2.92 21.92
C ILE A 488 2.32 -3.93 22.29
N ASN A 489 2.07 -4.12 23.59
CA ASN A 489 1.13 -5.12 24.07
C ASN A 489 -0.31 -4.59 24.14
N LEU A 490 -0.52 -3.33 23.74
CA LEU A 490 -1.78 -2.61 23.83
C LEU A 490 -2.65 -2.63 22.56
N ILE A 491 -2.34 -3.32 21.45
CA ILE A 491 -3.10 -3.18 20.18
C ILE A 491 -3.44 -4.51 19.48
N LEU A 492 -4.70 -4.64 19.01
CA LEU A 492 -5.25 -5.75 18.21
C LEU A 492 -5.57 -5.35 16.75
N SER A 493 -4.67 -5.68 15.81
CA SER A 493 -4.79 -5.72 14.32
C SER A 493 -5.48 -4.55 13.58
N THR A 494 -4.76 -3.86 12.69
CA THR A 494 -5.35 -3.06 11.59
C THR A 494 -5.93 -3.97 10.50
N VAL A 495 -7.20 -3.80 10.10
CA VAL A 495 -7.77 -4.44 8.91
C VAL A 495 -7.57 -3.52 7.69
N GLU A 496 -6.95 -4.01 6.63
CA GLU A 496 -7.08 -3.43 5.28
C GLU A 496 -8.33 -4.03 4.61
N PRO A 497 -9.17 -3.25 3.91
CA PRO A 497 -10.23 -3.83 3.09
C PRO A 497 -9.61 -4.50 1.85
N LEU A 498 -9.82 -5.81 1.69
CA LEU A 498 -9.48 -6.53 0.47
C LEU A 498 -10.48 -6.19 -0.65
N GLN A 499 -9.93 -5.79 -1.80
CA GLN A 499 -10.58 -5.70 -3.10
C GLN A 499 -10.58 -7.09 -3.75
N ASN A 500 -11.75 -7.55 -4.23
CA ASN A 500 -11.94 -8.40 -5.41
C ASN A 500 -13.42 -8.78 -5.51
N ASN A 501 -14.17 -8.05 -6.35
CA ASN A 501 -15.35 -8.59 -7.01
C ASN A 501 -15.05 -8.47 -8.51
N GLU A 502 -14.75 -9.60 -9.15
CA GLU A 502 -14.91 -9.74 -10.59
C GLU A 502 -16.42 -9.70 -10.85
N ILE A 503 -16.87 -8.64 -11.53
CA ILE A 503 -18.19 -8.61 -12.15
C ILE A 503 -18.02 -9.33 -13.47
N ASP A 504 -18.57 -10.53 -13.53
CA ASP A 504 -18.65 -11.37 -14.71
C ASP A 504 -19.71 -10.77 -15.66
N ASN A 505 -19.32 -9.76 -16.44
CA ASN A 505 -20.14 -9.27 -17.56
C ASN A 505 -19.68 -9.97 -18.84
N LYS A 506 -20.40 -11.04 -19.20
CA LYS A 506 -20.41 -11.56 -20.56
C LYS A 506 -21.08 -10.52 -21.46
N THR A 507 -20.28 -9.70 -22.12
CA THR A 507 -20.69 -8.95 -23.30
C THR A 507 -19.93 -9.53 -24.49
N GLU A 508 -20.65 -9.93 -25.53
CA GLU A 508 -20.06 -10.48 -26.75
C GLU A 508 -18.98 -9.54 -27.31
N ILE A 509 -17.77 -10.07 -27.46
CA ILE A 509 -16.63 -9.38 -28.03
C ILE A 509 -16.86 -9.22 -29.54
N LYS A 510 -17.42 -8.08 -29.95
CA LYS A 510 -17.42 -7.62 -31.35
C LYS A 510 -16.51 -6.40 -31.60
N GLU A 511 -15.90 -5.82 -30.57
CA GLU A 511 -15.17 -4.55 -30.68
C GLU A 511 -13.64 -4.56 -30.94
N PRO A 512 -12.87 -5.67 -30.96
CA PRO A 512 -11.43 -5.58 -31.25
C PRO A 512 -11.10 -5.26 -32.72
N ILE A 513 -12.00 -5.56 -33.65
CA ILE A 513 -11.72 -5.45 -35.09
C ILE A 513 -11.83 -4.00 -35.57
N MET A 514 -12.84 -3.24 -35.11
CA MET A 514 -13.01 -1.84 -35.51
C MET A 514 -11.87 -0.93 -35.01
N ALA A 515 -11.34 -1.20 -33.80
CA ALA A 515 -10.21 -0.43 -33.26
C ALA A 515 -8.90 -0.66 -34.05
N ILE A 516 -8.71 -1.88 -34.57
CA ILE A 516 -7.56 -2.22 -35.42
C ILE A 516 -7.71 -1.57 -36.80
N GLU A 517 -8.90 -1.61 -37.39
CA GLU A 517 -9.18 -0.97 -38.68
C GLU A 517 -9.04 0.56 -38.61
N GLU A 518 -9.49 1.19 -37.53
CA GLU A 518 -9.33 2.63 -37.34
C GLU A 518 -7.86 3.03 -37.13
N PHE A 519 -7.09 2.19 -36.43
CA PHE A 519 -5.64 2.35 -36.30
C PHE A 519 -4.92 2.23 -37.66
N GLU A 520 -5.30 1.25 -38.49
CA GLU A 520 -4.76 1.08 -39.84
C GLU A 520 -5.09 2.28 -40.74
N ARG A 521 -6.32 2.84 -40.66
CA ARG A 521 -6.70 4.08 -41.37
C ARG A 521 -5.84 5.27 -40.95
N ARG A 522 -5.54 5.42 -39.65
CA ARG A 522 -4.68 6.50 -39.12
C ARG A 522 -3.22 6.37 -39.59
N ILE A 523 -2.69 5.15 -39.71
CA ILE A 523 -1.36 4.91 -40.28
C ILE A 523 -1.33 5.25 -41.77
N ILE A 524 -2.34 4.85 -42.53
CA ILE A 524 -2.44 5.17 -43.96
C ILE A 524 -2.53 6.69 -44.18
N ALA A 525 -3.33 7.39 -43.37
CA ALA A 525 -3.44 8.85 -43.42
C ALA A 525 -2.10 9.54 -43.12
N ARG A 526 -1.33 9.06 -42.12
CA ARG A 526 0.01 9.57 -41.82
C ARG A 526 0.98 9.32 -42.98
N LYS A 527 0.96 8.14 -43.59
CA LYS A 527 1.80 7.83 -44.77
C LYS A 527 1.50 8.74 -45.96
N ASN A 528 0.22 9.03 -46.22
CA ASN A 528 -0.18 9.91 -47.31
C ASN A 528 0.28 11.36 -47.04
N LYS A 529 0.12 11.84 -45.80
CA LYS A 529 0.64 13.16 -45.38
C LYS A 529 2.17 13.25 -45.49
N THR A 530 2.89 12.18 -45.15
CA THR A 530 4.35 12.14 -45.31
C THR A 530 4.77 12.13 -46.78
N LYS A 531 4.01 11.47 -47.66
CA LYS A 531 4.24 11.52 -49.12
C LYS A 531 3.97 12.92 -49.70
N GLU A 532 2.93 13.61 -49.23
CA GLU A 532 2.66 15.01 -49.60
C GLU A 532 3.79 15.94 -49.15
N ILE A 533 4.33 15.74 -47.94
CA ILE A 533 5.50 16.48 -47.45
C ILE A 533 6.71 16.21 -48.35
N LEU A 534 7.00 14.96 -48.69
CA LEU A 534 8.13 14.61 -49.58
C LEU A 534 8.01 15.16 -51.01
N ALA A 535 6.78 15.39 -51.49
CA ALA A 535 6.52 15.98 -52.79
C ALA A 535 6.73 17.51 -52.83
N ASN A 536 6.91 18.15 -51.66
CA ASN A 536 7.17 19.58 -51.58
C ASN A 536 8.64 19.89 -51.92
N GLU A 537 8.88 20.74 -52.91
CA GLU A 537 10.21 21.02 -53.47
C GLU A 537 11.13 21.78 -52.50
N GLU A 538 10.57 22.42 -51.47
CA GLU A 538 11.29 23.27 -50.50
C GLU A 538 12.02 22.50 -49.39
N ILE A 539 11.96 21.16 -49.36
CA ILE A 539 12.57 20.36 -48.29
C ILE A 539 14.03 20.02 -48.63
N SER A 540 14.95 20.35 -47.73
CA SER A 540 16.37 20.06 -47.89
C SER A 540 16.65 18.55 -48.08
N THR A 541 17.70 18.21 -48.83
CA THR A 541 18.10 16.82 -49.10
C THR A 541 18.27 16.00 -47.81
N GLN A 542 18.81 16.61 -46.75
CA GLN A 542 18.98 15.96 -45.45
C GLN A 542 17.66 15.64 -44.75
N GLN A 543 16.65 16.50 -44.88
CA GLN A 543 15.31 16.24 -44.35
C GLN A 543 14.59 15.15 -45.15
N LYS A 544 14.76 15.10 -46.48
CA LYS A 544 14.25 14.02 -47.33
C LYS A 544 14.85 12.67 -46.93
N GLU A 545 16.17 12.59 -46.69
CA GLU A 545 16.82 11.38 -46.19
C GLU A 545 16.29 10.91 -44.83
N ASN A 546 16.09 11.84 -43.89
CA ASN A 546 15.57 11.52 -42.56
C ASN A 546 14.13 10.99 -42.63
N ILE A 547 13.30 11.57 -43.51
CA ILE A 547 11.93 11.10 -43.73
C ILE A 547 11.94 9.69 -44.38
N CYS A 548 12.80 9.45 -45.37
CA CYS A 548 12.94 8.12 -45.99
C CYS A 548 13.37 7.04 -44.97
N LYS A 549 14.28 7.37 -44.04
CA LYS A 549 14.68 6.45 -42.95
C LYS A 549 13.51 6.12 -42.02
N ILE A 550 12.65 7.11 -41.69
CA ILE A 550 11.46 6.90 -40.87
C ILE A 550 10.47 5.96 -41.58
N ILE A 551 10.20 6.19 -42.88
CA ILE A 551 9.31 5.35 -43.68
C ILE A 551 9.82 3.89 -43.71
N PHE A 552 11.12 3.70 -43.95
CA PHE A 552 11.74 2.37 -43.99
C PHE A 552 11.59 1.62 -42.65
N ILE A 553 11.80 2.30 -41.53
CA ILE A 553 11.63 1.72 -40.19
C ILE A 553 10.15 1.36 -39.93
N GLU A 554 9.20 2.19 -40.35
CA GLU A 554 7.77 1.90 -40.21
C GLU A 554 7.33 0.69 -41.04
N ASP A 555 7.86 0.53 -42.26
CA ASP A 555 7.59 -0.61 -43.12
C ASP A 555 8.17 -1.92 -42.57
N ALA A 556 9.41 -1.89 -42.07
CA ALA A 556 10.01 -3.02 -41.37
C ALA A 556 9.18 -3.44 -40.13
N ARG A 557 8.72 -2.46 -39.34
CA ARG A 557 7.83 -2.70 -38.19
C ARG A 557 6.48 -3.29 -38.61
N LYS A 558 5.92 -2.86 -39.76
CA LYS A 558 4.68 -3.43 -40.30
C LYS A 558 4.87 -4.90 -40.69
N GLN A 559 5.93 -5.23 -41.43
CA GLN A 559 6.22 -6.61 -41.82
C GLN A 559 6.38 -7.54 -40.62
N ILE A 560 7.04 -7.07 -39.55
CA ILE A 560 7.16 -7.83 -38.29
C ILE A 560 5.78 -8.05 -37.65
N ARG A 561 4.93 -7.00 -37.58
CA ARG A 561 3.56 -7.12 -37.03
C ARG A 561 2.70 -8.09 -37.83
N ASP A 562 2.73 -8.03 -39.16
CA ASP A 562 1.95 -8.91 -40.03
C ASP A 562 2.36 -10.38 -39.85
N LYS A 563 3.67 -10.64 -39.69
CA LYS A 563 4.21 -11.97 -39.37
C LYS A 563 3.75 -12.47 -37.99
N HIS A 564 3.66 -11.57 -36.99
CA HIS A 564 3.13 -11.90 -35.66
C HIS A 564 1.62 -12.16 -35.67
N LYS A 565 0.83 -11.34 -36.37
CA LYS A 565 -0.63 -11.49 -36.53
C LYS A 565 -0.98 -12.82 -37.20
N SER A 566 -0.23 -13.21 -38.23
CA SER A 566 -0.36 -14.53 -38.88
C SER A 566 -0.14 -15.68 -37.89
N ARG A 567 0.88 -15.58 -37.02
CA ARG A 567 1.19 -16.58 -36.00
C ARG A 567 0.12 -16.67 -34.90
N GLU A 568 -0.43 -15.54 -34.47
CA GLU A 568 -1.54 -15.50 -33.49
C GLU A 568 -2.83 -16.10 -34.06
N ILE A 569 -3.17 -15.79 -35.32
CA ILE A 569 -4.35 -16.38 -36.00
C ILE A 569 -4.22 -17.91 -36.08
N GLN A 570 -3.03 -18.43 -36.38
CA GLN A 570 -2.76 -19.88 -36.38
C GLN A 570 -2.92 -20.52 -34.99
N ILE A 571 -2.48 -19.84 -33.93
CA ILE A 571 -2.62 -20.31 -32.54
C ILE A 571 -4.10 -20.34 -32.13
N ILE A 572 -4.85 -19.27 -32.42
CA ILE A 572 -6.28 -19.17 -32.11
C ILE A 572 -7.08 -20.22 -32.88
N ALA A 573 -6.77 -20.45 -34.16
CA ALA A 573 -7.40 -21.50 -34.96
C ALA A 573 -7.14 -22.90 -34.37
N LYS A 574 -5.90 -23.17 -33.92
CA LYS A 574 -5.53 -24.43 -33.29
C LYS A 574 -6.25 -24.65 -31.95
N GLU A 575 -6.37 -23.62 -31.11
CA GLU A 575 -7.15 -23.71 -29.86
C GLU A 575 -8.64 -23.90 -30.11
N ARG A 576 -9.21 -23.19 -31.09
CA ARG A 576 -10.63 -23.30 -31.45
C ARG A 576 -10.94 -24.71 -31.95
N ASN A 577 -10.08 -25.28 -32.79
CA ASN A 577 -10.21 -26.66 -33.26
C ASN A 577 -10.09 -27.67 -32.10
N LYS A 578 -9.14 -27.47 -31.17
CA LYS A 578 -9.02 -28.32 -29.97
C LYS A 578 -10.27 -28.29 -29.10
N ARG A 579 -10.86 -27.11 -28.89
CA ARG A 579 -12.12 -26.95 -28.13
C ARG A 579 -13.31 -27.59 -28.84
N LEU A 580 -13.39 -27.44 -30.16
CA LEU A 580 -14.42 -28.07 -30.97
C LEU A 580 -14.32 -29.60 -30.92
N ILE A 581 -13.12 -30.15 -31.06
CA ILE A 581 -12.86 -31.59 -30.92
C ILE A 581 -13.28 -32.09 -29.54
N ASN A 582 -12.84 -31.43 -28.47
CA ASN A 582 -13.22 -31.81 -27.09
C ASN A 582 -14.73 -31.73 -26.86
N TYR A 583 -15.40 -30.74 -27.45
CA TYR A 583 -16.85 -30.60 -27.37
C TYR A 583 -17.57 -31.73 -28.12
N LEU A 584 -17.12 -32.07 -29.32
CA LEU A 584 -17.69 -33.17 -30.11
C LEU A 584 -17.46 -34.53 -29.44
N LEU A 585 -16.26 -34.77 -28.91
CA LEU A 585 -15.96 -35.97 -28.12
C LEU A 585 -16.83 -36.06 -26.85
N LYS A 586 -17.09 -34.94 -26.18
CA LYS A 586 -17.96 -34.93 -24.99
C LYS A 586 -19.44 -35.12 -25.33
N ARG A 587 -19.88 -34.66 -26.50
CA ARG A 587 -21.29 -34.68 -26.91
C ARG A 587 -21.69 -35.95 -27.64
N TYR A 588 -20.75 -36.59 -28.33
CA TYR A 588 -20.99 -37.74 -29.21
C TYR A 588 -20.08 -38.95 -28.89
N GLY A 589 -19.35 -38.91 -27.76
CA GLY A 589 -18.34 -39.90 -27.35
C GLY A 589 -18.84 -41.28 -26.95
N HIS A 590 -19.98 -41.73 -27.46
CA HIS A 590 -20.32 -43.14 -27.54
C HIS A 590 -20.59 -43.48 -29.01
N GLY A 591 -19.54 -43.90 -29.73
CA GLY A 591 -19.67 -44.65 -30.98
C GLY A 591 -19.15 -44.01 -32.28
N LEU A 592 -18.05 -43.25 -32.27
CA LEU A 592 -17.37 -42.89 -33.53
C LEU A 592 -15.87 -43.20 -33.44
N GLU A 593 -15.44 -44.23 -34.16
CA GLU A 593 -14.05 -44.45 -34.53
C GLU A 593 -13.64 -43.39 -35.57
N ALA A 594 -12.48 -42.77 -35.38
CA ALA A 594 -11.96 -41.71 -36.23
C ALA A 594 -11.17 -42.27 -37.43
N PRO A 595 -11.26 -41.67 -38.63
CA PRO A 595 -10.15 -41.68 -39.59
C PRO A 595 -9.09 -40.63 -39.23
#